data_AF-A0A9C8AEY5-F1
#
_entry.id   AF-A0A9C8AEY5-F1
#
_cell.length_a   1.000
_cell.length_b   1.000
_cell.length_c   1.000
_cell.angle_alpha   90.00
_cell.angle_beta   90.00
_cell.angle_gamma   90.00
#
_symmetry.space_group_name_H-M   'P 1'
#
loop_
_entity.id
_entity.type
_entity.pdbx_description
1 polymer ?
#
loop_
_entity_poly.entity_id
_entity_poly.type
_entity_poly.pdbx_seq_one_letter_code
_entity_poly.pdbx_strand_id
1 'polypeptide(L)'
;MLNSVSLFLQHCRDLGLTVLSLPTAFWHQLTSELAKGKITLPNSLRLMSIGGEHALSESVGLWQQWVGATPQLVNGYGPTETTVVATMYYLPGRSVSRNQRKWLEIPIGRAIRNLQTYVLDNDLQPVPIGVLGELHIGGVGIARGYLNRPDLTAEKFISNPFSEEPNSRLYKSGDLARYLPDGNIEYLGRIDNQVKIRGFRIELGEIEAVLAQHPFVTENAVIVHEASKTDKRLVAYFVLHQGQVIENSALRDFLTERLPDYMIPSAFVTKESLPLTPNGKIDRRALSQLSVSNYQLSEKTFVAPRTSDEKCLADIWVEVLGVEQVGIHESFFELGGHSLLATQLMSRIRETLSVDIPLRQLFESPTIAGMAQTIEQIRQVGIVATKTVIDLNAEAVLDSTIQPSAVPVNALKPKSIFLSGATGFLGAYLLYDLLVQTTANIYCLVRAKNAAEGKNRLQNKLESYFLWNETFGSRIIPIIGELSQPLLALSEQPFQDLAHQIDVIYHNGALVNFVYPYQTLKATNVLGTQEMLR
;
A
#
# COMPACT_ATOMS: atom_id res chain seq x y z
N MET A 1 10.22 -13.91 -5.02
CA MET A 1 8.98 -13.15 -5.31
C MET A 1 8.35 -13.73 -6.58
N LEU A 2 7.02 -13.74 -6.66
CA LEU A 2 6.24 -14.25 -7.79
C LEU A 2 6.22 -13.18 -8.89
N ASN A 3 7.25 -13.18 -9.74
CA ASN A 3 7.49 -12.09 -10.70
C ASN A 3 6.74 -12.26 -12.04
N SER A 4 5.82 -13.23 -12.16
CA SER A 4 4.91 -13.38 -13.31
C SER A 4 3.72 -14.28 -12.98
N VAL A 5 2.63 -14.20 -13.75
CA VAL A 5 1.46 -15.08 -13.59
C VAL A 5 1.84 -16.54 -13.84
N SER A 6 2.69 -16.82 -14.83
CA SER A 6 3.19 -18.18 -15.12
C SER A 6 3.93 -18.78 -13.93
N LEU A 7 4.82 -18.01 -13.30
CA LEU A 7 5.61 -18.47 -12.16
C LEU A 7 4.74 -18.64 -10.92
N PHE A 8 3.75 -17.75 -10.73
CA PHE A 8 2.71 -17.90 -9.72
C PHE A 8 1.92 -19.20 -9.88
N LEU A 9 1.42 -19.49 -11.08
CA LEU A 9 0.66 -20.72 -11.34
C LEU A 9 1.52 -21.98 -11.26
N GLN A 10 2.82 -21.90 -11.60
CA GLN A 10 3.74 -23.01 -11.38
C GLN A 10 3.87 -23.32 -9.89
N HIS A 11 4.08 -22.29 -9.06
CA HIS A 11 4.13 -22.48 -7.61
C HIS A 11 2.82 -23.05 -7.05
N CYS A 12 1.67 -22.61 -7.59
CA CYS A 12 0.37 -23.18 -7.25
C CYS A 12 0.27 -24.68 -7.60
N ARG A 13 0.85 -25.10 -8.74
CA ARG A 13 0.93 -26.52 -9.14
C ARG A 13 1.83 -27.30 -8.20
N ASP A 14 3.03 -26.80 -7.93
CA ASP A 14 4.03 -27.49 -7.10
C ASP A 14 3.51 -27.73 -5.68
N LEU A 15 2.73 -26.80 -5.14
CA LEU A 15 2.09 -26.91 -3.82
C LEU A 15 0.72 -27.62 -3.85
N GLY A 16 0.21 -27.98 -5.03
CA GLY A 16 -1.12 -28.59 -5.18
C GLY A 16 -2.26 -27.71 -4.64
N LEU A 17 -2.17 -26.40 -4.78
CA LEU A 17 -3.17 -25.47 -4.23
C LEU A 17 -4.55 -25.74 -4.85
N THR A 18 -5.58 -25.76 -4.00
CA THR A 18 -6.96 -26.04 -4.42
C THR A 18 -7.85 -24.80 -4.40
N VAL A 19 -7.53 -23.79 -3.59
CA VAL A 19 -8.32 -22.56 -3.44
C VAL A 19 -7.41 -21.36 -3.57
N LEU A 20 -7.83 -20.38 -4.37
CA LEU A 20 -7.16 -19.09 -4.51
C LEU A 20 -8.11 -17.94 -4.19
N SER A 21 -7.60 -16.91 -3.53
CA SER A 21 -8.26 -15.62 -3.35
C SER A 21 -7.38 -14.54 -3.96
N LEU A 22 -7.86 -13.83 -4.97
CA LEU A 22 -7.07 -12.92 -5.79
C LEU A 22 -7.74 -11.55 -5.86
N PRO A 23 -6.98 -10.44 -5.88
CA PRO A 23 -7.52 -9.16 -6.31
C PRO A 23 -8.08 -9.26 -7.74
N THR A 24 -9.22 -8.61 -7.99
CA THR A 24 -9.89 -8.68 -9.30
C THR A 24 -8.98 -8.22 -10.46
N ALA A 25 -8.16 -7.17 -10.30
CA ALA A 25 -7.19 -6.77 -11.33
C ALA A 25 -6.17 -7.86 -11.70
N PHE A 26 -5.63 -8.59 -10.73
CA PHE A 26 -4.69 -9.67 -11.01
C PHE A 26 -5.38 -10.80 -11.77
N TRP A 27 -6.64 -11.10 -11.41
CA TRP A 27 -7.45 -12.06 -12.13
C TRP A 27 -7.77 -11.63 -13.58
N HIS A 28 -7.98 -10.33 -13.86
CA HIS A 28 -8.12 -9.84 -15.24
C HIS A 28 -6.89 -10.13 -16.08
N GLN A 29 -5.69 -9.86 -15.54
CA GLN A 29 -4.44 -10.19 -16.24
C GLN A 29 -4.34 -11.69 -16.50
N LEU A 30 -4.52 -12.51 -15.46
CA LEU A 30 -4.46 -13.96 -15.56
C LEU A 30 -5.43 -14.47 -16.63
N THR A 31 -6.66 -13.96 -16.64
CA THR A 31 -7.67 -14.37 -17.63
C THR A 31 -7.30 -13.94 -19.05
N SER A 32 -6.68 -12.77 -19.23
CA SER A 32 -6.18 -12.32 -20.53
C SER A 32 -5.06 -13.23 -21.04
N GLU A 33 -4.09 -13.59 -20.18
CA GLU A 33 -3.00 -14.50 -20.53
C GLU A 33 -3.49 -15.92 -20.84
N LEU A 34 -4.49 -16.39 -20.10
CA LEU A 34 -5.16 -17.67 -20.37
C LEU A 34 -5.82 -17.67 -21.75
N ALA A 35 -6.56 -16.62 -22.08
CA ALA A 35 -7.22 -16.50 -23.39
C ALA A 35 -6.24 -16.42 -24.56
N LYS A 36 -5.01 -15.93 -24.31
CA LYS A 36 -3.90 -15.91 -25.28
C LYS A 36 -3.15 -17.25 -25.37
N GLY A 37 -3.55 -18.27 -24.61
CA GLY A 37 -2.89 -19.57 -24.56
C GLY A 37 -1.51 -19.55 -23.92
N LYS A 38 -1.14 -18.49 -23.18
CA LYS A 38 0.18 -18.34 -22.57
C LYS A 38 0.34 -19.14 -21.28
N ILE A 39 -0.77 -19.47 -20.62
CA ILE A 39 -0.78 -20.16 -19.32
C ILE A 39 -1.88 -21.23 -19.28
N THR A 40 -1.75 -22.16 -18.35
CA THR A 40 -2.79 -23.12 -17.96
C THR A 40 -2.99 -23.10 -16.46
N LEU A 41 -4.24 -23.30 -16.03
CA LEU A 41 -4.57 -23.39 -14.61
C LEU A 41 -4.13 -24.75 -14.03
N PRO A 42 -3.69 -24.79 -12.76
CA PRO A 42 -3.50 -26.04 -12.04
C PRO A 42 -4.79 -26.88 -11.99
N ASN A 43 -4.70 -28.17 -12.33
CA ASN A 43 -5.83 -29.11 -12.27
C ASN A 43 -6.40 -29.30 -10.85
N SER A 44 -5.61 -28.99 -9.81
CA SER A 44 -6.02 -29.06 -8.41
C SER A 44 -6.99 -27.94 -8.00
N LEU A 45 -7.07 -26.85 -8.76
CA LEU A 45 -7.92 -25.71 -8.40
C LEU A 45 -9.40 -26.09 -8.50
N ARG A 46 -10.11 -25.92 -7.38
CA ARG A 46 -11.56 -26.13 -7.26
C ARG A 46 -12.34 -24.83 -7.09
N LEU A 47 -11.72 -23.80 -6.53
CA LEU A 47 -12.38 -22.53 -6.19
C LEU A 47 -11.42 -21.36 -6.39
N MET A 48 -11.92 -20.29 -7.00
CA MET A 48 -11.25 -19.00 -7.09
C MET A 48 -12.21 -17.91 -6.62
N SER A 49 -11.78 -17.12 -5.63
CA SER A 49 -12.49 -15.93 -5.20
C SER A 49 -11.76 -14.70 -5.72
N ILE A 50 -12.54 -13.75 -6.25
CA ILE A 50 -12.08 -12.42 -6.64
C ILE A 50 -12.83 -11.37 -5.85
N GLY A 51 -12.23 -10.19 -5.68
CA GLY A 51 -12.88 -9.09 -5.00
C GLY A 51 -11.98 -7.86 -4.92
N GLY A 52 -12.52 -6.82 -4.29
CA GLY A 52 -11.83 -5.54 -4.12
C GLY A 52 -12.09 -4.55 -5.25
N GLU A 53 -12.40 -5.00 -6.47
CA GLU A 53 -12.71 -4.13 -7.61
C GLU A 53 -13.78 -4.72 -8.52
N HIS A 54 -14.21 -3.91 -9.49
CA HIS A 54 -15.21 -4.27 -10.48
C HIS A 54 -14.77 -5.44 -11.37
N ALA A 55 -15.55 -6.53 -11.40
CA ALA A 55 -15.30 -7.64 -12.31
C ALA A 55 -15.83 -7.30 -13.72
N LEU A 56 -14.94 -7.21 -14.70
CA LEU A 56 -15.32 -6.87 -16.07
C LEU A 56 -16.07 -8.02 -16.75
N SER A 57 -17.21 -7.68 -17.37
CA SER A 57 -18.02 -8.62 -18.14
C SER A 57 -17.25 -9.34 -19.25
N GLU A 58 -16.28 -8.65 -19.87
CA GLU A 58 -15.38 -9.23 -20.86
C GLU A 58 -14.49 -10.32 -20.26
N SER A 59 -13.79 -10.03 -19.16
CA SER A 59 -12.94 -11.01 -18.46
C SER A 59 -13.77 -12.19 -17.96
N VAL A 60 -14.98 -11.96 -17.45
CA VAL A 60 -15.90 -13.06 -17.07
C VAL A 60 -16.27 -13.91 -18.29
N GLY A 61 -16.53 -13.29 -19.44
CA GLY A 61 -16.80 -13.98 -20.68
C GLY A 61 -15.62 -14.85 -21.13
N LEU A 62 -14.40 -14.33 -21.08
CA LEU A 62 -13.17 -15.08 -21.37
C LEU A 62 -12.98 -16.24 -20.39
N TRP A 63 -13.18 -16.01 -19.10
CA TRP A 63 -13.09 -17.06 -18.09
C TRP A 63 -14.08 -18.19 -18.34
N GLN A 64 -15.35 -17.88 -18.59
CA GLN A 64 -16.35 -18.89 -18.91
C GLN A 64 -16.03 -19.62 -20.21
N GLN A 65 -15.52 -18.90 -21.22
CA GLN A 65 -15.10 -19.49 -22.48
C GLN A 65 -13.92 -20.46 -22.31
N TRP A 66 -12.89 -20.12 -21.53
CA TRP A 66 -11.64 -20.90 -21.50
C TRP A 66 -11.54 -21.88 -20.32
N VAL A 67 -12.21 -21.59 -19.19
CA VAL A 67 -12.19 -22.41 -17.98
C VAL A 67 -13.50 -23.19 -17.81
N GLY A 68 -14.63 -22.50 -17.93
CA GLY A 68 -15.94 -23.09 -17.73
C GLY A 68 -16.38 -23.13 -16.27
N ALA A 69 -16.87 -24.27 -15.79
CA ALA A 69 -17.50 -24.38 -14.47
C ALA A 69 -16.50 -24.64 -13.32
N THR A 70 -15.32 -25.18 -13.63
CA THR A 70 -14.32 -25.58 -12.63
C THR A 70 -12.96 -24.99 -12.99
N PRO A 71 -12.26 -24.30 -12.07
CA PRO A 71 -12.69 -23.95 -10.71
C PRO A 71 -13.92 -23.02 -10.67
N GLN A 72 -14.73 -23.18 -9.62
CA GLN A 72 -15.85 -22.26 -9.36
C GLN A 72 -15.30 -20.85 -9.12
N LEU A 73 -15.80 -19.86 -9.85
CA LEU A 73 -15.43 -18.47 -9.67
C LEU A 73 -16.47 -17.77 -8.79
N VAL A 74 -16.01 -17.03 -7.78
CA VAL A 74 -16.85 -16.28 -6.84
C VAL A 74 -16.41 -14.83 -6.83
N ASN A 75 -17.34 -13.92 -7.14
CA ASN A 75 -17.13 -12.48 -6.98
C ASN A 75 -17.58 -12.08 -5.57
N GLY A 76 -16.64 -11.71 -4.72
CA GLY A 76 -16.86 -11.25 -3.35
C GLY A 76 -16.82 -9.73 -3.27
N TYR A 77 -17.73 -9.17 -2.50
CA TYR A 77 -17.76 -7.75 -2.18
C TYR A 77 -17.85 -7.58 -0.67
N GLY A 78 -17.06 -6.65 -0.14
CA GLY A 78 -17.13 -6.25 1.25
C GLY A 78 -16.17 -5.10 1.51
N PRO A 79 -16.61 -4.00 2.14
CA PRO A 79 -15.69 -3.04 2.74
C PRO A 79 -14.95 -3.64 3.95
N THR A 80 -13.84 -3.03 4.35
CA THR A 80 -13.05 -3.46 5.51
C THR A 80 -13.90 -3.45 6.79
N GLU A 81 -14.78 -2.47 6.89
CA GLU A 81 -15.72 -2.24 7.99
C GLU A 81 -16.79 -3.34 8.13
N THR A 82 -16.88 -4.25 7.17
CA THR A 82 -17.78 -5.43 7.24
C THR A 82 -17.02 -6.74 7.25
N THR A 83 -15.76 -6.72 7.67
CA THR A 83 -14.90 -7.90 7.85
C THR A 83 -14.73 -8.70 6.55
N VAL A 84 -13.97 -8.13 5.61
CA VAL A 84 -13.51 -8.75 4.36
C VAL A 84 -14.59 -8.92 3.29
N VAL A 85 -15.64 -9.72 3.52
CA VAL A 85 -16.69 -10.00 2.52
C VAL A 85 -18.07 -9.94 3.16
N ALA A 86 -18.94 -9.12 2.58
CA ALA A 86 -20.34 -8.99 2.97
C ALA A 86 -21.29 -9.74 2.02
N THR A 87 -20.98 -9.77 0.72
CA THR A 87 -21.80 -10.44 -0.29
C THR A 87 -20.96 -11.30 -1.22
N MET A 88 -21.57 -12.36 -1.75
CA MET A 88 -20.92 -13.25 -2.72
C MET A 88 -21.85 -13.55 -3.89
N TYR A 89 -21.29 -13.47 -5.10
CA TYR A 89 -21.92 -13.93 -6.32
C TYR A 89 -21.14 -15.12 -6.89
N TYR A 90 -21.82 -16.26 -7.01
CA TYR A 90 -21.26 -17.47 -7.62
C TYR A 90 -21.47 -17.39 -9.12
N LEU A 91 -20.39 -17.23 -9.88
CA LEU A 91 -20.50 -17.12 -11.33
C LEU A 91 -20.89 -18.48 -11.93
N PRO A 92 -21.92 -18.53 -12.78
CA PRO A 92 -22.27 -19.76 -13.46
C PRO A 92 -21.18 -20.16 -14.47
N GLY A 93 -21.07 -21.46 -14.75
CA GLY A 93 -20.19 -21.99 -15.81
C GLY A 93 -20.66 -21.62 -17.23
N ARG A 94 -20.22 -22.36 -18.25
CA ARG A 94 -20.52 -22.12 -19.69
C ARG A 94 -22.01 -22.03 -20.09
N SER A 95 -22.95 -22.23 -19.16
CA SER A 95 -24.38 -22.37 -19.46
C SER A 95 -25.19 -21.09 -19.26
N VAL A 96 -24.71 -19.94 -19.77
CA VAL A 96 -25.60 -18.79 -20.00
C VAL A 96 -25.34 -18.26 -21.40
N SER A 97 -26.32 -18.43 -22.28
CA SER A 97 -26.34 -17.80 -23.60
C SER A 97 -25.98 -16.31 -23.48
N ARG A 98 -25.06 -15.82 -24.33
CA ARG A 98 -24.73 -14.38 -24.45
C ARG A 98 -25.98 -13.50 -24.64
N ASN A 99 -27.08 -14.07 -25.12
CA ASN A 99 -28.34 -13.36 -25.38
C ASN A 99 -29.29 -13.29 -24.16
N GLN A 100 -28.91 -13.77 -22.96
CA GLN A 100 -29.76 -13.77 -21.76
C GLN A 100 -29.26 -12.91 -20.59
N ARG A 101 -28.05 -12.32 -20.66
CA ARG A 101 -27.58 -11.40 -19.61
C ARG A 101 -28.08 -9.98 -19.89
N LYS A 102 -29.12 -9.56 -19.17
CA LYS A 102 -29.68 -8.20 -19.19
C LYS A 102 -28.95 -7.23 -18.22
N TRP A 103 -27.88 -7.65 -17.59
CA TRP A 103 -27.19 -6.86 -16.56
C TRP A 103 -26.12 -5.98 -17.19
N LEU A 104 -26.02 -4.73 -16.74
CA LEU A 104 -24.98 -3.80 -17.21
C LEU A 104 -23.62 -4.25 -16.65
N GLU A 105 -23.61 -4.73 -15.41
CA GLU A 105 -22.41 -5.12 -14.68
C GLU A 105 -22.53 -6.49 -14.00
N ILE A 106 -21.39 -7.06 -13.58
CA ILE A 106 -21.36 -8.34 -12.86
C ILE A 106 -21.86 -8.13 -11.43
N PRO A 107 -22.92 -8.84 -10.98
CA PRO A 107 -23.46 -8.65 -9.64
C PRO A 107 -22.42 -8.94 -8.54
N ILE A 108 -22.60 -8.28 -7.40
CA ILE A 108 -21.88 -8.57 -6.15
C ILE A 108 -22.60 -9.62 -5.30
N GLY A 109 -23.78 -10.05 -5.75
CA GLY A 109 -24.49 -11.23 -5.24
C GLY A 109 -25.37 -10.93 -4.04
N ARG A 110 -25.45 -11.88 -3.11
CA ARG A 110 -26.32 -11.79 -1.92
C ARG A 110 -25.49 -11.78 -0.65
N ALA A 111 -26.07 -11.26 0.43
CA ALA A 111 -25.45 -11.26 1.75
C ALA A 111 -25.01 -12.68 2.16
N ILE A 112 -23.82 -12.78 2.76
CA ILE A 112 -23.38 -14.01 3.40
C ILE A 112 -24.14 -14.24 4.71
N ARG A 113 -23.98 -15.42 5.31
CA ARG A 113 -24.70 -15.78 6.55
C ARG A 113 -24.46 -14.74 7.65
N ASN A 114 -25.52 -14.44 8.40
CA ASN A 114 -25.54 -13.52 9.54
C ASN A 114 -25.21 -12.04 9.21
N LEU A 115 -25.12 -11.70 7.93
CA LEU A 115 -25.14 -10.32 7.45
C LEU A 115 -26.46 -10.03 6.75
N GLN A 116 -26.88 -8.78 6.82
CA GLN A 116 -28.03 -8.26 6.11
C GLN A 116 -27.57 -7.11 5.22
N THR A 117 -28.20 -6.97 4.06
CA THR A 117 -28.00 -5.83 3.16
C THR A 117 -29.31 -5.08 3.00
N TYR A 118 -29.21 -3.77 2.81
CA TYR A 118 -30.32 -2.88 2.52
C TYR A 118 -29.88 -1.88 1.45
N VAL A 119 -30.74 -1.59 0.48
CA VAL A 119 -30.52 -0.48 -0.45
C VAL A 119 -31.52 0.60 -0.06
N LEU A 120 -30.99 1.72 0.43
CA LEU A 120 -31.78 2.78 1.08
C LEU A 120 -31.70 4.10 0.32
N ASP A 121 -32.75 4.91 0.42
CA ASP A 121 -32.72 6.31 -0.01
C ASP A 121 -32.13 7.24 1.07
N ASN A 122 -32.18 8.56 0.82
CA ASN A 122 -31.63 9.57 1.73
C ASN A 122 -32.39 9.67 3.07
N ASP A 123 -33.63 9.18 3.12
CA ASP A 123 -34.48 9.17 4.31
C ASP A 123 -34.39 7.81 5.05
N LEU A 124 -33.38 6.99 4.71
CA LEU A 124 -33.14 5.64 5.22
C LEU A 124 -34.31 4.68 4.99
N GLN A 125 -35.10 4.89 3.93
CA GLN A 125 -36.19 3.99 3.55
C GLN A 125 -35.72 2.97 2.50
N PRO A 126 -36.16 1.70 2.58
CA PRO A 126 -35.86 0.71 1.55
C PRO A 126 -36.44 1.11 0.19
N VAL A 127 -35.61 1.08 -0.85
CA VAL A 127 -36.07 1.35 -2.22
C VAL A 127 -36.61 0.08 -2.90
N PRO A 128 -37.56 0.18 -3.85
CA PRO A 128 -38.04 -0.96 -4.62
C PRO A 128 -36.95 -1.65 -5.44
N ILE A 129 -37.19 -2.92 -5.82
CA ILE A 129 -36.31 -3.68 -6.71
C ILE A 129 -36.07 -2.91 -8.02
N GLY A 130 -34.80 -2.80 -8.44
CA GLY A 130 -34.38 -2.08 -9.64
C GLY A 130 -34.12 -0.57 -9.45
N VAL A 131 -34.54 0.02 -8.32
CA VAL A 131 -34.29 1.42 -7.98
C VAL A 131 -32.92 1.56 -7.31
N LEU A 132 -32.21 2.65 -7.64
CA LEU A 132 -30.90 2.96 -7.09
C LEU A 132 -31.02 3.53 -5.67
N GLY A 133 -30.10 3.14 -4.80
CA GLY A 133 -29.93 3.71 -3.47
C GLY A 133 -28.55 3.39 -2.89
N GLU A 134 -28.26 3.89 -1.70
CA GLU A 134 -27.02 3.60 -0.98
C GLU A 134 -27.09 2.21 -0.32
N LEU A 135 -26.08 1.38 -0.56
CA LEU A 135 -25.96 0.07 0.07
C LEU A 135 -25.56 0.22 1.55
N HIS A 136 -26.35 -0.35 2.44
CA HIS A 136 -26.13 -0.42 3.87
C HIS A 136 -25.99 -1.88 4.30
N ILE A 137 -25.09 -2.15 5.25
CA ILE A 137 -24.75 -3.51 5.66
C ILE A 137 -24.92 -3.63 7.18
N GLY A 138 -25.73 -4.58 7.63
CA GLY A 138 -25.97 -4.87 9.04
C GLY A 138 -25.58 -6.30 9.41
N GLY A 139 -25.66 -6.60 10.70
CA GLY A 139 -25.44 -7.94 11.23
C GLY A 139 -24.06 -8.12 11.87
N VAL A 140 -23.72 -9.37 12.20
CA VAL A 140 -22.61 -9.68 13.11
C VAL A 140 -21.22 -9.42 12.53
N GLY A 141 -21.11 -9.27 11.20
CA GLY A 141 -19.82 -9.05 10.52
C GLY A 141 -19.40 -7.58 10.42
N ILE A 142 -20.21 -6.62 10.88
CA ILE A 142 -19.80 -5.22 10.91
C ILE A 142 -18.80 -4.96 12.05
N ALA A 143 -17.83 -4.09 11.79
CA ALA A 143 -16.78 -3.77 12.73
C ALA A 143 -17.32 -3.03 13.97
N ARG A 144 -16.50 -2.99 15.03
CA ARG A 144 -16.78 -2.18 16.21
C ARG A 144 -16.91 -0.70 15.84
N GLY A 145 -16.02 -0.21 14.98
CA GLY A 145 -15.91 1.19 14.58
C GLY A 145 -14.48 1.53 14.19
N TYR A 146 -14.21 2.82 14.05
CA TYR A 146 -12.87 3.34 13.76
C TYR A 146 -12.11 3.61 15.05
N LEU A 147 -10.84 3.22 15.10
CA LEU A 147 -9.97 3.41 16.26
C LEU A 147 -9.80 4.91 16.56
N ASN A 148 -10.10 5.31 17.81
CA ASN A 148 -9.99 6.70 18.30
C ASN A 148 -10.76 7.74 17.47
N ARG A 149 -11.80 7.32 16.73
CA ARG A 149 -12.64 8.19 15.90
C ARG A 149 -14.13 7.92 16.18
N PRO A 150 -14.63 8.26 17.38
CA PRO A 150 -16.02 8.05 17.75
C PRO A 150 -16.99 8.88 16.90
N ASP A 151 -16.57 10.06 16.47
CA ASP A 151 -17.27 10.95 15.54
C ASP A 151 -17.57 10.24 14.20
N LEU A 152 -16.53 9.74 13.54
CA LEU A 152 -16.66 9.04 12.26
C LEU A 152 -17.37 7.70 12.43
N THR A 153 -17.19 7.04 13.58
CA THR A 153 -17.90 5.80 13.91
C THR A 153 -19.40 6.05 14.01
N ALA A 154 -19.83 7.11 14.69
CA ALA A 154 -21.25 7.45 14.79
C ALA A 154 -21.84 7.87 13.44
N GLU A 155 -21.06 8.55 12.59
CA GLU A 155 -21.48 8.93 11.24
C GLU A 155 -21.70 7.71 10.33
N LYS A 156 -20.79 6.73 10.34
CA LYS A 156 -20.81 5.59 9.41
C LYS A 156 -21.52 4.36 9.95
N PHE A 157 -21.58 4.15 11.27
CA PHE A 157 -22.24 3.01 11.92
C PHE A 157 -23.50 3.49 12.63
N ILE A 158 -24.56 3.69 11.85
CA ILE A 158 -25.85 4.22 12.31
C ILE A 158 -26.69 3.14 13.01
N SER A 159 -27.68 3.56 13.79
CA SER A 159 -28.69 2.63 14.34
C SER A 159 -29.45 1.93 13.23
N ASN A 160 -29.75 0.65 13.41
CA ASN A 160 -30.51 -0.14 12.44
C ASN A 160 -32.02 -0.01 12.69
N PRO A 161 -32.78 0.69 11.82
CA PRO A 161 -34.22 0.86 12.00
C PRO A 161 -35.03 -0.41 11.68
N PHE A 162 -34.39 -1.44 11.11
CA PHE A 162 -35.05 -2.67 10.65
C PHE A 162 -34.87 -3.86 11.61
N SER A 163 -34.28 -3.63 12.78
CA SER A 163 -33.98 -4.68 13.76
C SER A 163 -34.54 -4.30 15.12
N GLU A 164 -35.18 -5.26 15.77
CA GLU A 164 -35.67 -5.12 17.14
C GLU A 164 -34.56 -5.39 18.17
N GLU A 165 -33.37 -5.83 17.74
CA GLU A 165 -32.27 -6.10 18.64
C GLU A 165 -31.67 -4.80 19.19
N PRO A 166 -31.51 -4.67 20.52
CA PRO A 166 -30.87 -3.51 21.12
C PRO A 166 -29.45 -3.31 20.57
N ASN A 167 -29.13 -2.06 20.21
CA ASN A 167 -27.83 -1.66 19.65
C ASN A 167 -27.48 -2.30 18.29
N SER A 168 -28.46 -2.82 17.55
CA SER A 168 -28.27 -3.21 16.15
C SER A 168 -27.86 -1.99 15.31
N ARG A 169 -26.86 -2.17 14.43
CA ARG A 169 -26.28 -1.08 13.63
C ARG A 169 -26.23 -1.45 12.15
N LEU A 170 -26.25 -0.44 11.30
CA LEU A 170 -25.93 -0.51 9.88
C LEU A 170 -24.65 0.27 9.61
N TYR A 171 -23.77 -0.30 8.78
CA TYR A 171 -22.65 0.40 8.19
C TYR A 171 -23.08 1.03 6.85
N LYS A 172 -22.87 2.34 6.71
CA LYS A 172 -23.07 3.12 5.47
C LYS A 172 -21.88 2.89 4.52
N SER A 173 -22.08 2.17 3.42
CA SER A 173 -20.96 1.79 2.54
C SER A 173 -20.46 2.93 1.64
N GLY A 174 -21.29 3.93 1.37
CA GLY A 174 -21.05 4.92 0.32
C GLY A 174 -21.08 4.35 -1.10
N ASP A 175 -21.60 3.12 -1.29
CA ASP A 175 -21.73 2.49 -2.60
C ASP A 175 -23.17 2.62 -3.12
N LEU A 176 -23.30 3.05 -4.38
CA LEU A 176 -24.57 3.11 -5.10
C LEU A 176 -24.87 1.72 -5.67
N ALA A 177 -26.03 1.17 -5.33
CA ALA A 177 -26.42 -0.17 -5.74
C ALA A 177 -27.93 -0.27 -6.03
N ARG A 178 -28.35 -1.41 -6.57
CA ARG A 178 -29.76 -1.80 -6.65
C ARG A 178 -29.94 -3.30 -6.50
N TYR A 179 -31.10 -3.71 -5.98
CA TYR A 179 -31.51 -5.10 -6.06
C TYR A 179 -31.95 -5.46 -7.48
N LEU A 180 -31.54 -6.64 -7.91
CA LEU A 180 -32.05 -7.32 -9.09
C LEU A 180 -33.28 -8.18 -8.71
N PRO A 181 -34.16 -8.51 -9.68
CA PRO A 181 -35.35 -9.34 -9.42
C PRO A 181 -35.05 -10.72 -8.80
N ASP A 182 -33.85 -11.25 -9.00
CA ASP A 182 -33.41 -12.51 -8.41
C ASP A 182 -32.77 -12.31 -7.03
N GLY A 183 -32.84 -11.12 -6.43
CA GLY A 183 -32.29 -10.80 -5.11
C GLY A 183 -30.77 -10.61 -5.09
N ASN A 184 -30.06 -10.76 -6.21
CA ASN A 184 -28.67 -10.33 -6.30
C ASN A 184 -28.60 -8.79 -6.28
N ILE A 185 -27.44 -8.27 -5.91
CA ILE A 185 -27.18 -6.83 -5.89
C ILE A 185 -26.26 -6.47 -7.05
N GLU A 186 -26.65 -5.46 -7.83
CA GLU A 186 -25.80 -4.82 -8.82
C GLU A 186 -25.18 -3.57 -8.20
N TYR A 187 -23.86 -3.44 -8.34
CA TYR A 187 -23.07 -2.30 -7.86
C TYR A 187 -22.82 -1.34 -9.03
N LEU A 188 -23.05 -0.03 -8.82
CA LEU A 188 -22.98 0.98 -9.88
C LEU A 188 -21.89 2.04 -9.66
N GLY A 189 -21.21 2.04 -8.51
CA GLY A 189 -20.16 3.01 -8.20
C GLY A 189 -20.21 3.50 -6.77
N ARG A 190 -19.38 4.50 -6.46
CA ARG A 190 -19.38 5.21 -5.18
C ARG A 190 -20.15 6.51 -5.30
N ILE A 191 -20.81 6.91 -4.22
CA ILE A 191 -21.46 8.23 -4.10
C ILE A 191 -20.47 9.32 -3.63
N ASP A 192 -19.34 8.90 -3.04
CA ASP A 192 -18.28 9.78 -2.55
C ASP A 192 -17.05 9.79 -3.48
N ASN A 193 -16.02 10.54 -3.09
CA ASN A 193 -14.78 10.70 -3.86
C ASN A 193 -13.78 9.55 -3.66
N GLN A 194 -14.16 8.49 -2.94
CA GLN A 194 -13.26 7.38 -2.72
C GLN A 194 -13.17 6.54 -4.00
N VAL A 195 -11.99 5.99 -4.27
CA VAL A 195 -11.75 5.24 -5.50
C VAL A 195 -11.09 3.90 -5.20
N LYS A 196 -11.30 2.96 -6.11
CA LYS A 196 -10.65 1.66 -6.13
C LYS A 196 -9.70 1.60 -7.32
N ILE A 197 -8.41 1.49 -7.04
CA ILE A 197 -7.36 1.42 -8.06
C ILE A 197 -6.44 0.24 -7.73
N ARG A 198 -6.42 -0.75 -8.63
CA ARG A 198 -5.55 -1.94 -8.56
C ARG A 198 -5.69 -2.72 -7.26
N GLY A 199 -6.92 -2.79 -6.73
CA GLY A 199 -7.27 -3.49 -5.49
C GLY A 199 -7.11 -2.65 -4.22
N PHE A 200 -6.58 -1.43 -4.33
CA PHE A 200 -6.44 -0.51 -3.20
C PHE A 200 -7.65 0.42 -3.13
N ARG A 201 -8.18 0.57 -1.90
CA ARG A 201 -9.19 1.56 -1.56
C ARG A 201 -8.45 2.84 -1.18
N ILE A 202 -8.60 3.89 -1.99
CA ILE A 202 -7.85 5.14 -1.86
C ILE A 202 -8.82 6.28 -1.61
N GLU A 203 -8.58 7.03 -0.54
CA GLU A 203 -9.27 8.28 -0.26
C GLU A 203 -8.52 9.43 -0.95
N LEU A 204 -9.09 10.00 -2.01
CA LEU A 204 -8.43 11.09 -2.74
C LEU A 204 -8.13 12.30 -1.83
N GLY A 205 -9.03 12.55 -0.87
CA GLY A 205 -8.87 13.61 0.14
C GLY A 205 -7.65 13.43 1.04
N GLU A 206 -7.17 12.20 1.26
CA GLU A 206 -5.93 11.95 2.04
C GLU A 206 -4.70 12.47 1.28
N ILE A 207 -4.65 12.22 -0.03
CA ILE A 207 -3.59 12.73 -0.91
C ILE A 207 -3.67 14.26 -0.99
N GLU A 208 -4.88 14.80 -1.15
CA GLU A 208 -5.13 16.25 -1.18
C GLU A 208 -4.70 16.94 0.12
N ALA A 209 -4.98 16.32 1.28
CA ALA A 209 -4.60 16.84 2.59
C ALA A 209 -3.09 16.84 2.84
N VAL A 210 -2.35 15.86 2.29
CA VAL A 210 -0.89 15.89 2.34
C VAL A 210 -0.35 16.92 1.37
N LEU A 211 -0.84 16.99 0.13
CA LEU A 211 -0.45 18.01 -0.85
C LEU A 211 -0.65 19.44 -0.31
N ALA A 212 -1.74 19.68 0.41
CA ALA A 212 -2.04 20.97 1.03
C ALA A 212 -1.04 21.39 2.12
N GLN A 213 -0.25 20.46 2.66
CA GLN A 213 0.81 20.76 3.64
C GLN A 213 2.11 21.24 2.96
N HIS A 214 2.22 21.13 1.64
CA HIS A 214 3.40 21.58 0.92
C HIS A 214 3.44 23.14 0.90
N PRO A 215 4.53 23.80 1.33
CA PRO A 215 4.56 25.26 1.53
C PRO A 215 4.24 26.11 0.29
N PHE A 216 4.41 25.54 -0.91
CA PHE A 216 4.19 26.26 -2.17
C PHE A 216 2.80 26.01 -2.79
N VAL A 217 2.03 25.04 -2.29
CA VAL A 217 0.73 24.67 -2.87
C VAL A 217 -0.39 25.45 -2.17
N THR A 218 -1.20 26.18 -2.94
CA THR A 218 -2.34 26.97 -2.42
C THR A 218 -3.66 26.21 -2.53
N GLU A 219 -3.89 25.56 -3.66
CA GLU A 219 -5.08 24.77 -3.95
C GLU A 219 -4.65 23.47 -4.61
N ASN A 220 -5.39 22.40 -4.38
CA ASN A 220 -5.16 21.14 -5.06
C ASN A 220 -6.45 20.32 -5.21
N ALA A 221 -6.43 19.42 -6.18
CA ALA A 221 -7.43 18.39 -6.38
C ALA A 221 -6.76 17.14 -6.95
N VAL A 222 -7.09 15.98 -6.40
CA VAL A 222 -6.66 14.70 -6.96
C VAL A 222 -7.86 14.04 -7.59
N ILE A 223 -7.69 13.56 -8.82
CA ILE A 223 -8.72 12.83 -9.54
C ILE A 223 -8.17 11.52 -10.09
N VAL A 224 -9.10 10.64 -10.44
CA VAL A 224 -8.79 9.49 -11.28
C VAL A 224 -9.00 9.87 -12.73
N HIS A 225 -7.94 9.76 -13.52
CA HIS A 225 -8.02 9.80 -14.97
C HIS A 225 -8.10 8.37 -15.50
N GLU A 226 -9.06 8.11 -16.38
CA GLU A 226 -9.32 6.79 -16.96
C GLU A 226 -8.99 6.82 -18.45
N ALA A 227 -7.89 6.17 -18.86
CA ALA A 227 -7.59 5.97 -20.29
C ALA A 227 -8.37 4.77 -20.86
N SER A 228 -8.72 3.80 -20.01
CA SER A 228 -9.60 2.67 -20.30
C SER A 228 -10.25 2.15 -19.00
N LYS A 229 -11.18 1.19 -19.10
CA LYS A 229 -11.85 0.59 -17.92
C LYS A 229 -10.89 -0.07 -16.91
N THR A 230 -9.70 -0.51 -17.36
CA THR A 230 -8.67 -1.15 -16.53
C THR A 230 -7.51 -0.22 -16.17
N ASP A 231 -7.33 0.88 -16.93
CA ASP A 231 -6.23 1.81 -16.74
C ASP A 231 -6.71 3.09 -16.06
N LYS A 232 -6.81 2.99 -14.73
CA LYS A 232 -7.10 4.10 -13.82
C LYS A 232 -5.82 4.63 -13.21
N ARG A 233 -5.62 5.93 -13.30
CA ARG A 233 -4.41 6.62 -12.83
C ARG A 233 -4.77 7.81 -11.95
N LEU A 234 -3.99 8.03 -10.90
CA LEU A 234 -4.13 9.21 -10.05
C LEU A 234 -3.41 10.40 -10.71
N VAL A 235 -4.12 11.52 -10.84
CA VAL A 235 -3.57 12.78 -11.36
C VAL A 235 -3.82 13.87 -10.33
N ALA A 236 -2.76 14.56 -9.91
CA ALA A 236 -2.84 15.69 -9.00
C ALA A 236 -2.79 17.00 -9.79
N TYR A 237 -3.83 17.82 -9.63
CA TYR A 237 -3.87 19.20 -10.10
C TYR A 237 -3.60 20.12 -8.93
N PHE A 238 -2.76 21.15 -9.11
CA PHE A 238 -2.45 22.08 -8.04
C PHE A 238 -2.15 23.49 -8.56
N VAL A 239 -2.35 24.47 -7.68
CA VAL A 239 -2.03 25.87 -7.88
C VAL A 239 -0.90 26.22 -6.92
N LEU A 240 0.05 27.03 -7.39
CA LEU A 240 1.20 27.47 -6.59
C LEU A 240 0.99 28.91 -6.10
N HIS A 241 1.66 29.26 -5.00
CA HIS A 241 1.83 30.66 -4.61
C HIS A 241 2.49 31.46 -5.74
N GLN A 242 2.08 32.73 -5.91
CA GLN A 242 2.64 33.59 -6.94
C GLN A 242 4.17 33.65 -6.89
N GLY A 243 4.81 33.47 -8.05
CA GLY A 243 6.27 33.50 -8.19
C GLY A 243 7.01 32.23 -7.74
N GLN A 244 6.30 31.21 -7.26
CA GLN A 244 6.90 29.91 -6.94
C GLN A 244 6.91 28.99 -8.16
N VAL A 245 7.97 28.21 -8.28
CA VAL A 245 8.12 27.14 -9.27
C VAL A 245 8.59 25.90 -8.51
N ILE A 246 7.92 24.77 -8.75
CA ILE A 246 8.32 23.48 -8.19
C ILE A 246 8.31 22.44 -9.30
N GLU A 247 9.31 21.57 -9.27
CA GLU A 247 9.34 20.41 -10.15
C GLU A 247 8.39 19.31 -9.67
N ASN A 248 7.77 18.60 -10.60
CA ASN A 248 6.89 17.47 -10.29
C ASN A 248 7.59 16.37 -9.47
N SER A 249 8.90 16.20 -9.66
CA SER A 249 9.77 15.30 -8.87
C SER A 249 9.73 15.65 -7.39
N ALA A 250 9.89 16.92 -7.03
CA ALA A 250 9.89 17.37 -5.64
C ALA A 250 8.53 17.15 -4.94
N LEU A 251 7.41 17.35 -5.65
CA LEU A 251 6.08 17.05 -5.12
C LEU A 251 5.87 15.54 -4.95
N ARG A 252 6.36 14.73 -5.89
CA ARG A 252 6.34 13.27 -5.77
C ARG A 252 7.12 12.79 -4.56
N ASP A 253 8.33 13.30 -4.36
CA ASP A 253 9.20 12.94 -3.23
C ASP A 253 8.53 13.33 -1.91
N PHE A 254 7.98 14.54 -1.83
CA PHE A 254 7.24 15.02 -0.67
C PHE A 254 6.06 14.10 -0.28
N LEU A 255 5.32 13.60 -1.28
CA LEU A 255 4.23 12.64 -1.03
C LEU A 255 4.77 11.26 -0.66
N THR A 256 5.82 10.78 -1.30
CA THR A 256 6.40 9.44 -1.08
C THR A 256 6.95 9.28 0.34
N GLU A 257 7.42 10.37 0.96
CA GLU A 257 7.84 10.36 2.37
C GLU A 257 6.67 10.16 3.37
N ARG A 258 5.41 10.39 2.94
CA ARG A 258 4.25 10.52 3.83
C ARG A 258 3.12 9.55 3.51
N LEU A 259 3.04 9.09 2.26
CA LEU A 259 1.98 8.23 1.75
C LEU A 259 2.57 6.95 1.16
N PRO A 260 1.83 5.83 1.21
CA PRO A 260 2.20 4.63 0.50
C PRO A 260 2.28 4.84 -1.03
N ASP A 261 3.18 4.11 -1.70
CA ASP A 261 3.44 4.22 -3.15
C ASP A 261 2.17 4.18 -4.03
N TYR A 262 1.18 3.36 -3.67
CA TYR A 262 -0.06 3.23 -4.46
C TYR A 262 -0.97 4.46 -4.40
N MET A 263 -0.74 5.37 -3.46
CA MET A 263 -1.44 6.66 -3.35
C MET A 263 -0.72 7.79 -4.09
N ILE A 264 0.51 7.57 -4.57
CA ILE A 264 1.29 8.62 -5.23
C ILE A 264 0.73 8.84 -6.64
N PRO A 265 0.33 10.08 -7.00
CA PRO A 265 -0.12 10.40 -8.35
C PRO A 265 0.92 10.02 -9.42
N SER A 266 0.45 9.50 -10.55
CA SER A 266 1.32 9.23 -11.70
C SER A 266 1.67 10.51 -12.45
N ALA A 267 0.80 11.53 -12.39
CA ALA A 267 1.00 12.82 -13.02
C ALA A 267 0.66 13.99 -12.08
N PHE A 268 1.37 15.10 -12.28
CA PHE A 268 1.30 16.33 -11.51
C PHE A 268 1.13 17.48 -12.49
N VAL A 269 0.03 18.24 -12.37
CA VAL A 269 -0.36 19.27 -13.33
C VAL A 269 -0.55 20.60 -12.61
N THR A 270 0.36 21.54 -12.85
CA THR A 270 0.23 22.92 -12.37
C THR A 270 -0.86 23.66 -13.14
N LYS A 271 -1.71 24.41 -12.44
CA LYS A 271 -2.75 25.29 -13.00
C LYS A 271 -2.65 26.68 -12.40
N GLU A 272 -3.09 27.68 -13.16
CA GLU A 272 -3.27 29.05 -12.64
C GLU A 272 -4.46 29.12 -11.67
N SER A 273 -5.51 28.33 -11.94
CA SER A 273 -6.68 28.18 -11.07
C SER A 273 -7.36 26.83 -11.30
N LEU A 274 -8.01 26.26 -10.28
CA LEU A 274 -8.84 25.07 -10.45
C LEU A 274 -10.25 25.44 -10.95
N PRO A 275 -10.85 24.66 -11.86
CA PRO A 275 -12.21 24.94 -12.32
C PRO A 275 -13.20 24.75 -11.17
N LEU A 276 -14.19 25.63 -11.09
CA LEU A 276 -15.23 25.59 -10.06
C LEU A 276 -16.60 25.37 -10.70
N THR A 277 -17.45 24.63 -10.02
CA THR A 277 -18.89 24.51 -10.29
C THR A 277 -19.59 25.85 -10.01
N PRO A 278 -20.83 26.06 -10.49
CA PRO A 278 -21.62 27.27 -10.16
C PRO A 278 -21.80 27.51 -8.66
N ASN A 279 -21.68 26.46 -7.84
CA ASN A 279 -21.78 26.52 -6.38
C ASN A 279 -20.41 26.76 -5.69
N GLY A 280 -19.36 27.10 -6.44
CA GLY A 280 -18.04 27.43 -5.90
C GLY A 280 -17.20 26.24 -5.43
N LYS A 281 -17.63 24.99 -5.67
CA LYS A 281 -16.83 23.78 -5.39
C LYS A 281 -15.96 23.41 -6.58
N ILE A 282 -14.79 22.79 -6.37
CA ILE A 282 -13.93 22.28 -7.44
C ILE A 282 -14.72 21.34 -8.38
N ASP A 283 -14.71 21.66 -9.67
CA ASP A 283 -15.33 20.87 -10.73
C ASP A 283 -14.38 19.76 -11.20
N ARG A 284 -14.44 18.62 -10.49
CA ARG A 284 -13.66 17.42 -10.82
C ARG A 284 -14.03 16.82 -12.17
N ARG A 285 -15.25 17.06 -12.68
CA ARG A 285 -15.67 16.56 -13.98
C ARG A 285 -14.98 17.36 -15.10
N ALA A 286 -14.92 18.67 -14.95
CA ALA A 286 -14.14 19.51 -15.85
C ALA A 286 -12.66 19.09 -15.86
N LEU A 287 -12.07 18.81 -14.69
CA LEU A 287 -10.69 18.29 -14.59
C LEU A 287 -10.50 16.95 -15.32
N SER A 288 -11.43 15.99 -15.18
CA SER A 288 -11.34 14.69 -15.83
C SER A 288 -11.41 14.72 -17.36
N GLN A 289 -11.98 15.80 -17.93
CA GLN A 289 -12.09 15.99 -19.38
C GLN A 289 -10.87 16.69 -19.98
N LEU A 290 -9.98 17.23 -19.15
CA LEU A 290 -8.72 17.78 -19.62
C LEU A 290 -7.83 16.63 -20.09
N SER A 291 -7.42 16.65 -21.35
CA SER A 291 -6.51 15.64 -21.91
C SER A 291 -5.18 15.67 -21.18
N VAL A 292 -4.93 14.68 -20.30
CA VAL A 292 -3.66 14.55 -19.56
C VAL A 292 -2.49 14.31 -20.52
N SER A 293 -2.76 13.84 -21.74
CA SER A 293 -1.77 13.67 -22.82
C SER A 293 -1.08 14.98 -23.24
N ASN A 294 -1.67 16.15 -22.96
CA ASN A 294 -1.08 17.45 -23.32
C ASN A 294 -0.44 18.19 -22.13
N TYR A 295 -0.62 17.70 -20.90
CA TYR A 295 -0.15 18.39 -19.71
C TYR A 295 0.96 17.59 -19.03
N GLN A 296 2.15 17.75 -19.61
CA GLN A 296 3.44 17.56 -18.95
C GLN A 296 3.77 16.11 -18.49
N LEU A 297 3.95 15.21 -19.46
CA LEU A 297 5.22 14.48 -19.46
C LEU A 297 6.30 15.56 -19.51
N SER A 298 7.20 15.58 -18.54
CA SER A 298 8.27 16.57 -18.41
C SER A 298 8.79 17.03 -19.79
N GLU A 299 9.15 18.31 -19.94
CA GLU A 299 10.03 18.79 -21.03
C GLU A 299 11.44 18.14 -20.99
N LYS A 300 11.56 16.87 -20.58
CA LYS A 300 12.70 16.05 -20.94
C LYS A 300 12.60 15.83 -22.43
N THR A 301 13.51 16.47 -23.16
CA THR A 301 13.77 16.24 -24.57
C THR A 301 13.70 14.74 -24.82
N PHE A 302 12.79 14.30 -25.69
CA PHE A 302 12.73 12.90 -26.09
C PHE A 302 14.10 12.47 -26.60
N VAL A 303 14.72 11.50 -25.91
CA VAL A 303 15.98 10.89 -26.33
C VAL A 303 15.68 9.47 -26.75
N ALA A 304 15.88 9.19 -28.03
CA ALA A 304 15.69 7.86 -28.59
C ALA A 304 16.70 6.85 -28.01
N PRO A 305 16.34 5.55 -27.96
CA PRO A 305 17.28 4.48 -27.59
C PRO A 305 18.57 4.51 -28.41
N ARG A 306 19.71 4.41 -27.72
CA ARG A 306 21.06 4.54 -28.29
C ARG A 306 21.76 3.19 -28.44
N THR A 307 21.48 2.25 -27.53
CA THR A 307 22.09 0.91 -27.52
C THR A 307 21.07 -0.17 -27.90
N SER A 308 21.54 -1.38 -28.22
CA SER A 308 20.67 -2.54 -28.49
C SER A 308 19.81 -2.90 -27.28
N ASP A 309 20.35 -2.79 -26.06
CA ASP A 309 19.63 -3.07 -24.82
C ASP A 309 18.58 -1.99 -24.53
N GLU A 310 18.92 -0.71 -24.71
CA GLU A 310 17.95 0.38 -24.60
C GLU A 310 16.81 0.21 -25.60
N LYS A 311 17.11 -0.20 -26.84
CA LYS A 311 16.09 -0.43 -27.88
C LYS A 311 15.16 -1.58 -27.51
N CYS A 312 15.72 -2.70 -27.07
CA CYS A 312 14.93 -3.85 -26.63
C CYS A 312 14.06 -3.50 -25.41
N LEU A 313 14.61 -2.78 -24.43
CA LEU A 313 13.84 -2.29 -23.29
C LEU A 313 12.70 -1.36 -23.72
N ALA A 314 12.95 -0.43 -24.65
CA ALA A 314 11.93 0.47 -25.18
C ALA A 314 10.79 -0.31 -25.85
N ASP A 315 11.10 -1.30 -26.69
CA ASP A 315 10.10 -2.14 -27.36
C ASP A 315 9.23 -2.89 -26.34
N ILE A 316 9.85 -3.45 -25.30
CA ILE A 316 9.12 -4.14 -24.22
C ILE A 316 8.23 -3.15 -23.45
N TRP A 317 8.72 -1.93 -23.16
CA TRP A 317 7.95 -0.91 -22.44
C TRP A 317 6.75 -0.42 -23.24
N VAL A 318 6.93 -0.14 -24.54
CA VAL A 318 5.86 0.20 -25.49
C VAL A 318 4.75 -0.86 -25.42
N GLU A 319 5.12 -2.15 -25.49
CA GLU A 319 4.14 -3.24 -25.45
C GLU A 319 3.45 -3.37 -24.08
N VAL A 320 4.19 -3.22 -22.97
CA VAL A 320 3.65 -3.37 -21.61
C VAL A 320 2.77 -2.19 -21.21
N LEU A 321 3.20 -0.96 -21.54
CA LEU A 321 2.49 0.27 -21.18
C LEU A 321 1.39 0.63 -22.19
N GLY A 322 1.44 0.06 -23.41
CA GLY A 322 0.49 0.36 -24.48
C GLY A 322 0.62 1.79 -25.02
N VAL A 323 1.83 2.35 -25.01
CA VAL A 323 2.15 3.69 -25.52
C VAL A 323 2.81 3.61 -26.89
N GLU A 324 2.76 4.67 -27.70
CA GLU A 324 3.34 4.66 -29.06
C GLU A 324 4.88 4.68 -29.05
N GLN A 325 5.47 5.43 -28.12
CA GLN A 325 6.93 5.58 -28.01
C GLN A 325 7.35 5.85 -26.57
N VAL A 326 8.62 5.54 -26.25
CA VAL A 326 9.24 5.81 -24.95
C VAL A 326 10.66 6.32 -25.16
N GLY A 327 10.99 7.45 -24.53
CA GLY A 327 12.33 8.01 -24.44
C GLY A 327 13.14 7.40 -23.27
N ILE A 328 14.46 7.37 -23.40
CA ILE A 328 15.30 6.61 -22.46
C ILE A 328 15.33 7.15 -21.02
N HIS A 329 14.95 8.41 -20.81
CA HIS A 329 14.92 9.10 -19.51
C HIS A 329 13.51 9.30 -18.96
N GLU A 330 12.49 8.81 -19.66
CA GLU A 330 11.12 8.80 -19.19
C GLU A 330 10.93 7.73 -18.12
N SER A 331 10.18 8.07 -17.07
CA SER A 331 9.94 7.16 -15.96
C SER A 331 8.83 6.17 -16.28
N PHE A 332 9.05 4.88 -15.99
CA PHE A 332 8.04 3.82 -16.14
C PHE A 332 6.73 4.19 -15.44
N PHE A 333 6.81 4.75 -14.24
CA PHE A 333 5.65 5.10 -13.42
C PHE A 333 4.96 6.39 -13.88
N GLU A 334 5.70 7.33 -14.47
CA GLU A 334 5.13 8.55 -15.07
C GLU A 334 4.34 8.22 -16.34
N LEU A 335 4.79 7.22 -17.10
CA LEU A 335 4.07 6.70 -18.27
C LEU A 335 2.85 5.83 -17.89
N GLY A 336 2.54 5.70 -16.60
CA GLY A 336 1.40 4.94 -16.08
C GLY A 336 1.71 3.52 -15.62
N GLY A 337 2.98 3.13 -15.66
CA GLY A 337 3.46 1.88 -15.12
C GLY A 337 3.12 1.71 -13.64
N HIS A 338 2.95 0.46 -13.22
CA HIS A 338 2.61 0.11 -11.85
C HIS A 338 3.08 -1.29 -11.50
N SER A 339 2.97 -1.71 -10.24
CA SER A 339 3.52 -2.99 -9.74
C SER A 339 3.14 -4.21 -10.61
N LEU A 340 1.90 -4.29 -11.08
CA LEU A 340 1.44 -5.36 -11.97
C LEU A 340 2.11 -5.30 -13.35
N LEU A 341 2.16 -4.13 -13.98
CA LEU A 341 2.87 -3.95 -15.25
C LEU A 341 4.38 -4.13 -15.09
N ALA A 342 4.95 -3.71 -13.97
CA ALA A 342 6.35 -3.90 -13.63
C ALA A 342 6.69 -5.39 -13.53
N THR A 343 5.78 -6.19 -12.98
CA THR A 343 5.90 -7.65 -12.92
C THR A 343 5.91 -8.24 -14.34
N GLN A 344 4.99 -7.82 -15.22
CA GLN A 344 4.99 -8.22 -16.62
C GLN A 344 6.26 -7.81 -17.36
N LEU A 345 6.71 -6.57 -17.11
CA LEU A 345 7.92 -6.01 -17.67
C LEU A 345 9.14 -6.85 -17.29
N MET A 346 9.30 -7.19 -16.00
CA MET A 346 10.42 -8.03 -15.53
C MET A 346 10.38 -9.42 -16.16
N SER A 347 9.19 -10.03 -16.31
CA SER A 347 9.04 -11.33 -16.98
C SER A 347 9.52 -11.28 -18.44
N ARG A 348 9.10 -10.26 -19.19
CA ARG A 348 9.47 -10.09 -20.59
C ARG A 348 10.95 -9.77 -20.77
N ILE A 349 11.53 -8.92 -19.92
CA ILE A 349 12.97 -8.65 -19.91
C ILE A 349 13.75 -9.95 -19.73
N ARG A 350 13.32 -10.79 -18.78
CA ARG A 350 13.95 -12.09 -18.55
C ARG A 350 13.86 -13.01 -19.77
N GLU A 351 12.69 -13.07 -20.42
CA GLU A 351 12.46 -13.90 -21.61
C GLU A 351 13.27 -13.40 -22.84
N THR A 352 13.32 -12.09 -23.07
CA THR A 352 13.92 -11.51 -24.27
C THR A 352 15.43 -11.29 -24.14
N LEU A 353 15.90 -10.84 -22.98
CA LEU A 353 17.29 -10.47 -22.75
C LEU A 353 18.08 -11.52 -21.97
N SER A 354 17.42 -12.57 -21.46
CA SER A 354 18.03 -13.62 -20.63
C SER A 354 18.74 -13.06 -19.38
N VAL A 355 18.26 -11.94 -18.86
CA VAL A 355 18.79 -11.27 -17.66
C VAL A 355 17.69 -11.23 -16.60
N ASP A 356 18.02 -11.64 -15.37
CA ASP A 356 17.10 -11.53 -14.24
C ASP A 356 17.38 -10.25 -13.46
N ILE A 357 16.58 -9.22 -13.71
CA ILE A 357 16.68 -7.95 -13.00
C ILE A 357 15.75 -8.00 -11.79
N PRO A 358 16.24 -7.74 -10.57
CA PRO A 358 15.38 -7.60 -9.41
C PRO A 358 14.35 -6.50 -9.66
N LEU A 359 13.06 -6.77 -9.39
CA LEU A 359 11.98 -5.79 -9.53
C LEU A 359 12.29 -4.46 -8.82
N ARG A 360 13.03 -4.53 -7.70
CA ARG A 360 13.56 -3.39 -6.95
C ARG A 360 14.30 -2.38 -7.84
N GLN A 361 15.08 -2.85 -8.81
CA GLN A 361 15.85 -1.98 -9.69
C GLN A 361 14.97 -1.03 -10.49
N LEU A 362 13.77 -1.48 -10.90
CA LEU A 362 12.83 -0.62 -11.61
C LEU A 362 12.33 0.53 -10.73
N PHE A 363 12.25 0.34 -9.42
CA PHE A 363 11.87 1.42 -8.50
C PHE A 363 13.04 2.37 -8.22
N GLU A 364 14.25 1.86 -8.12
CA GLU A 364 15.47 2.68 -7.89
C GLU A 364 15.89 3.46 -9.12
N SER A 365 15.72 2.87 -10.30
CA SER A 365 16.11 3.44 -11.60
C SER A 365 14.97 3.24 -12.60
N PRO A 366 13.88 4.02 -12.48
CA PRO A 366 12.65 3.80 -13.24
C PRO A 366 12.74 4.25 -14.70
N THR A 367 13.92 4.26 -15.31
CA THR A 367 14.14 4.71 -16.68
C THR A 367 14.81 3.62 -17.51
N ILE A 368 14.61 3.63 -18.83
CA ILE A 368 15.29 2.69 -19.73
C ILE A 368 16.81 2.83 -19.60
N ALA A 369 17.34 4.06 -19.52
CA ALA A 369 18.77 4.29 -19.35
C ALA A 369 19.33 3.65 -18.08
N GLY A 370 18.66 3.81 -16.94
CA GLY A 370 19.09 3.19 -15.67
C GLY A 370 18.97 1.66 -15.68
N MET A 371 17.91 1.14 -16.30
CA MET A 371 17.73 -0.30 -16.49
C MET A 371 18.80 -0.89 -17.42
N ALA A 372 19.12 -0.23 -18.53
CA ALA A 372 20.17 -0.64 -19.46
C ALA A 372 21.56 -0.65 -18.79
N GLN A 373 21.86 0.36 -17.97
CA GLN A 373 23.09 0.39 -17.18
C GLN A 373 23.16 -0.80 -16.21
N THR A 374 22.03 -1.18 -15.61
CA THR A 374 21.99 -2.35 -14.72
C THR A 374 22.24 -3.64 -15.50
N ILE A 375 21.64 -3.78 -16.69
CA ILE A 375 21.88 -4.94 -17.57
C ILE A 375 23.35 -5.03 -17.96
N GLU A 376 23.96 -3.90 -18.31
CA GLU A 376 25.37 -3.83 -18.64
C GLU A 376 26.24 -4.24 -17.45
N GLN A 377 25.96 -3.75 -16.24
CA GLN A 377 26.66 -4.16 -15.02
C GLN A 377 26.51 -5.66 -14.75
N ILE A 378 25.31 -6.23 -14.89
CA ILE A 378 25.07 -7.67 -14.72
C ILE A 378 25.88 -8.48 -15.75
N ARG A 379 25.98 -8.01 -16.99
CA ARG A 379 26.73 -8.68 -18.07
C ARG A 379 28.25 -8.52 -17.94
N GLN A 380 28.74 -7.35 -17.53
CA GLN A 380 30.16 -7.07 -17.36
C GLN A 380 30.77 -7.80 -16.15
N VAL A 381 30.01 -7.95 -15.07
CA VAL A 381 30.47 -8.68 -13.88
C VAL A 381 30.54 -10.20 -14.15
N GLY A 382 29.89 -10.70 -15.20
CA GLY A 382 30.07 -12.07 -15.68
C GLY A 382 29.82 -13.11 -14.58
N ILE A 383 28.63 -13.12 -13.99
CA ILE A 383 28.29 -14.16 -13.00
C ILE A 383 26.88 -14.73 -13.25
N VAL A 384 26.87 -16.04 -13.53
CA VAL A 384 25.83 -17.00 -13.15
C VAL A 384 25.32 -16.62 -11.76
N ALA A 385 24.14 -16.01 -11.63
CA ALA A 385 23.49 -15.60 -10.39
C ALA A 385 24.10 -16.23 -9.12
N THR A 386 25.22 -15.69 -8.62
CA THR A 386 25.70 -16.04 -7.30
C THR A 386 24.79 -15.24 -6.42
N LYS A 387 23.75 -15.90 -5.93
CA LYS A 387 23.23 -15.58 -4.61
C LYS A 387 24.46 -15.41 -3.73
N THR A 388 24.77 -14.17 -3.35
CA THR A 388 25.57 -13.96 -2.15
C THR A 388 24.71 -14.54 -1.04
N VAL A 389 24.91 -15.82 -0.72
CA VAL A 389 24.26 -16.46 0.41
C VAL A 389 24.88 -15.77 1.62
N ILE A 390 24.17 -14.79 2.14
CA ILE A 390 24.53 -14.17 3.42
C ILE A 390 24.22 -15.23 4.46
N ASP A 391 25.25 -15.74 5.11
CA ASP A 391 25.09 -16.62 6.26
C ASP A 391 24.70 -15.77 7.47
N LEU A 392 23.39 -15.61 7.68
CA LEU A 392 22.86 -14.87 8.81
C LEU A 392 23.26 -15.50 10.16
N ASN A 393 23.58 -16.80 10.20
CA ASN A 393 24.05 -17.43 11.44
C ASN A 393 25.47 -17.00 11.79
N ALA A 394 26.33 -16.75 10.79
CA ALA A 394 27.67 -16.21 11.01
C ALA A 394 27.65 -14.76 11.54
N GLU A 395 26.55 -14.04 11.34
CA GLU A 395 26.34 -12.66 11.83
C GLU A 395 25.73 -12.64 13.25
N ALA A 396 25.10 -13.73 13.68
CA ALA A 396 24.49 -13.88 15.00
C ALA A 396 25.49 -14.36 16.06
N VAL A 397 26.67 -13.73 16.11
CA VAL A 397 27.74 -14.06 17.06
C VAL A 397 27.88 -12.94 18.08
N LEU A 398 27.72 -13.29 19.36
CA LEU A 398 27.99 -12.38 20.48
C LEU A 398 29.50 -12.29 20.72
N ASP A 399 29.97 -11.14 21.20
CA ASP A 399 31.33 -11.02 21.70
C ASP A 399 31.58 -12.09 22.79
N SER A 400 32.74 -12.73 22.77
CA SER A 400 33.11 -13.78 23.73
C SER A 400 33.05 -13.34 25.20
N THR A 401 33.10 -12.04 25.46
CA THR A 401 32.95 -11.43 26.78
C THR A 401 31.49 -11.41 27.27
N ILE A 402 30.50 -11.52 26.37
CA ILE A 402 29.08 -11.57 26.67
C ILE A 402 28.66 -13.03 26.89
N GLN A 403 28.32 -13.37 28.13
CA GLN A 403 27.90 -14.73 28.50
C GLN A 403 26.44 -14.73 28.95
N PRO A 404 25.56 -15.57 28.36
CA PRO A 404 24.18 -15.67 28.79
C PRO A 404 24.12 -16.21 30.23
N SER A 405 23.44 -15.48 31.10
CA SER A 405 23.23 -15.87 32.49
C SER A 405 21.81 -16.40 32.70
N ALA A 406 21.66 -17.46 33.50
CA ALA A 406 20.37 -18.06 33.83
C ALA A 406 19.58 -17.29 34.89
N VAL A 407 20.00 -16.07 35.26
CA VAL A 407 19.29 -15.25 36.25
C VAL A 407 17.93 -14.84 35.69
N PRO A 408 16.81 -15.14 36.38
CA PRO A 408 15.49 -14.70 35.94
C PRO A 408 15.39 -13.18 35.92
N VAL A 409 14.92 -12.61 34.80
CA VAL A 409 14.76 -11.15 34.60
C VAL A 409 13.94 -10.48 35.71
N ASN A 410 12.96 -11.19 36.27
CA ASN A 410 12.09 -10.69 37.36
C ASN A 410 12.81 -10.45 38.70
N ALA A 411 14.08 -10.85 38.84
CA ALA A 411 14.88 -10.59 40.04
C ALA A 411 15.55 -9.21 40.05
N LEU A 412 15.58 -8.51 38.91
CA LEU A 412 16.26 -7.22 38.77
C LEU A 412 15.34 -6.06 39.16
N LYS A 413 15.86 -5.13 39.99
CA LYS A 413 15.24 -3.84 40.30
C LYS A 413 16.10 -2.72 39.71
N PRO A 414 16.03 -2.48 38.38
CA PRO A 414 16.90 -1.52 37.73
C PRO A 414 16.64 -0.09 38.22
N LYS A 415 17.71 0.70 38.33
CA LYS A 415 17.67 2.14 38.58
C LYS A 415 17.83 2.94 37.29
N SER A 416 18.55 2.39 36.31
CA SER A 416 18.79 2.99 35.01
C SER A 416 18.48 1.99 33.90
N ILE A 417 17.56 2.33 33.02
CA ILE A 417 17.16 1.49 31.90
C ILE A 417 17.49 2.22 30.61
N PHE A 418 18.14 1.55 29.68
CA PHE A 418 18.34 2.07 28.33
C PHE A 418 17.24 1.55 27.40
N LEU A 419 16.65 2.45 26.62
CA LEU A 419 15.60 2.13 25.66
C LEU A 419 15.94 2.67 24.27
N SER A 420 16.12 1.76 23.31
CA SER A 420 16.21 2.14 21.89
C SER A 420 14.83 2.06 21.21
N GLY A 421 14.60 2.92 20.22
CA GLY A 421 13.34 2.91 19.46
C GLY A 421 12.14 3.48 20.22
N ALA A 422 12.36 4.26 21.29
CA ALA A 422 11.32 4.87 22.13
C ALA A 422 10.32 5.74 21.35
N THR A 423 10.70 6.28 20.20
CA THR A 423 9.82 7.08 19.32
C THR A 423 8.97 6.23 18.37
N GLY A 424 9.16 4.91 18.32
CA GLY A 424 8.35 3.98 17.55
C GLY A 424 7.03 3.62 18.25
N PHE A 425 6.15 2.90 17.56
CA PHE A 425 4.87 2.46 18.15
C PHE A 425 5.09 1.61 19.42
N LEU A 426 5.73 0.44 19.29
CA LEU A 426 6.00 -0.44 20.44
C LEU A 426 6.87 0.25 21.50
N GLY A 427 7.87 1.02 21.07
CA GLY A 427 8.77 1.73 21.99
C GLY A 427 8.08 2.77 22.86
N ALA A 428 7.05 3.46 22.36
CA ALA A 428 6.30 4.43 23.16
C ALA A 428 5.48 3.76 24.27
N TYR A 429 4.84 2.63 23.97
CA TYR A 429 4.11 1.84 24.98
C TYR A 429 5.06 1.20 25.99
N LEU A 430 6.21 0.72 25.54
CA LEU A 430 7.23 0.16 26.43
C LEU A 430 7.81 1.25 27.34
N LEU A 431 8.10 2.44 26.82
CA LEU A 431 8.53 3.58 27.63
C LEU A 431 7.50 3.90 28.72
N TYR A 432 6.22 4.01 28.34
CA TYR A 432 5.13 4.22 29.29
C TYR A 432 5.09 3.12 30.36
N ASP A 433 5.15 1.85 29.95
CA ASP A 433 5.06 0.72 30.87
C ASP A 433 6.24 0.69 31.85
N LEU A 434 7.46 0.95 31.37
CA LEU A 434 8.65 1.08 32.21
C LEU A 434 8.53 2.25 33.20
N LEU A 435 7.97 3.38 32.79
CA LEU A 435 7.71 4.52 33.66
C LEU A 435 6.66 4.20 34.73
N VAL A 436 5.63 3.41 34.40
CA VAL A 436 4.56 3.05 35.35
C VAL A 436 5.01 1.95 36.32
N GLN A 437 5.68 0.91 35.82
CA GLN A 437 6.01 -0.28 36.59
C GLN A 437 7.32 -0.16 37.39
N THR A 438 8.17 0.81 37.05
CA THR A 438 9.47 0.98 37.70
C THR A 438 9.67 2.40 38.22
N THR A 439 10.61 2.56 39.16
CA THR A 439 11.11 3.87 39.59
C THR A 439 12.39 4.26 38.88
N ALA A 440 12.78 3.55 37.81
CA ALA A 440 14.04 3.77 37.11
C ALA A 440 14.02 5.06 36.29
N ASN A 441 15.20 5.60 36.04
CA ASN A 441 15.44 6.58 34.99
C ASN A 441 15.57 5.86 33.64
N ILE A 442 14.89 6.37 32.61
CA ILE A 442 14.85 5.75 31.29
C ILE A 442 15.66 6.60 30.31
N TYR A 443 16.78 6.05 29.85
CA TYR A 443 17.71 6.64 28.90
C TYR A 443 17.26 6.26 27.49
N CYS A 444 16.68 7.21 26.77
CA CYS A 444 16.04 6.98 25.48
C CYS A 444 16.96 7.43 24.34
N LEU A 445 17.42 6.50 23.49
CA LEU A 445 18.15 6.86 22.27
C LEU A 445 17.23 7.54 21.25
N VAL A 446 17.52 8.78 20.90
CA VAL A 446 16.70 9.58 19.98
C VAL A 446 17.58 10.40 19.05
N ARG A 447 17.24 10.40 17.76
CA ARG A 447 17.82 11.30 16.77
C ARG A 447 17.17 12.68 16.90
N ALA A 448 17.93 13.67 17.34
CA ALA A 448 17.54 15.09 17.42
C ALA A 448 18.79 15.98 17.38
N LYS A 449 18.65 17.31 17.25
CA LYS A 449 19.81 18.22 17.25
C LYS A 449 20.39 18.43 18.65
N ASN A 450 19.57 18.33 19.69
CA ASN A 450 19.97 18.51 21.09
C ASN A 450 18.99 17.81 22.04
N ALA A 451 19.35 17.76 23.33
CA ALA A 451 18.59 17.09 24.37
C ALA A 451 17.16 17.66 24.56
N ALA A 452 16.97 18.97 24.43
CA ALA A 452 15.66 19.59 24.58
C ALA A 452 14.71 19.14 23.45
N GLU A 453 15.19 19.13 22.20
CA GLU A 453 14.42 18.62 21.06
C GLU A 453 14.13 17.11 21.21
N GLY A 454 15.12 16.33 21.65
CA GLY A 454 14.93 14.90 21.93
C GLY A 454 13.86 14.64 22.99
N LYS A 455 13.86 15.43 24.07
CA LYS A 455 12.84 15.37 25.13
C LYS A 455 11.45 15.70 24.59
N ASN A 456 11.32 16.81 23.86
CA ASN A 456 10.06 17.21 23.25
C ASN A 456 9.53 16.13 22.29
N ARG A 457 10.41 15.51 21.50
CA ARG A 457 10.03 14.43 20.58
C ARG A 457 9.46 13.21 21.32
N LEU A 458 10.05 12.83 22.45
CA LEU A 458 9.56 11.73 23.29
C LEU A 458 8.23 12.08 23.95
N GLN A 459 8.12 13.28 24.51
CA GLN A 459 6.89 13.79 25.11
C GLN A 459 5.75 13.84 24.09
N ASN A 460 5.94 14.52 22.96
CA ASN A 460 4.95 14.60 21.88
C ASN A 460 4.53 13.21 21.40
N LYS A 461 5.45 12.24 21.38
CA LYS A 461 5.13 10.87 20.98
C LYS A 461 4.23 10.17 21.99
N LEU A 462 4.51 10.31 23.29
CA LEU A 462 3.63 9.78 24.35
C LEU A 462 2.27 10.49 24.36
N GLU A 463 2.24 11.82 24.21
CA GLU A 463 1.02 12.61 24.10
C GLU A 463 0.15 12.18 22.90
N SER A 464 0.77 11.92 21.75
CA SER A 464 0.05 11.43 20.56
C SER A 464 -0.67 10.09 20.76
N TYR A 465 -0.26 9.33 21.78
CA TYR A 465 -0.88 8.07 22.19
C TYR A 465 -1.66 8.18 23.50
N PHE A 466 -1.83 9.38 24.06
CA PHE A 466 -2.48 9.63 25.35
C PHE A 466 -1.81 8.93 26.55
N LEU A 467 -0.49 8.73 26.46
CA LEU A 467 0.32 8.05 27.48
C LEU A 467 1.12 9.02 28.36
N TRP A 468 1.08 10.33 28.09
CA TRP A 468 1.88 11.32 28.82
C TRP A 468 1.31 11.63 30.20
N ASN A 469 2.21 11.80 31.17
CA ASN A 469 1.93 12.35 32.48
C ASN A 469 3.09 13.25 32.90
N GLU A 470 2.80 14.44 33.42
CA GLU A 470 3.81 15.42 33.85
C GLU A 470 4.85 14.83 34.83
N THR A 471 4.43 13.87 35.66
CA THR A 471 5.33 13.18 36.61
C THR A 471 6.39 12.30 35.94
N PHE A 472 6.24 11.96 34.66
CA PHE A 472 7.20 11.15 33.91
C PHE A 472 8.39 11.96 33.41
N GLY A 473 8.21 13.26 33.16
CA GLY A 473 9.20 14.08 32.45
C GLY A 473 10.55 14.20 33.14
N SER A 474 10.63 14.00 34.46
CA SER A 474 11.90 14.01 35.22
C SER A 474 12.71 12.72 35.06
N ARG A 475 12.07 11.61 34.68
CA ARG A 475 12.70 10.28 34.55
C ARG A 475 13.04 9.89 33.13
N ILE A 476 12.61 10.67 32.13
CA ILE A 476 12.95 10.45 30.72
C ILE A 476 14.19 11.26 30.38
N ILE A 477 15.28 10.57 30.07
CA ILE A 477 16.59 11.16 29.77
C ILE A 477 16.91 10.91 28.29
N PRO A 478 16.83 11.95 27.42
CA PRO A 478 17.13 11.78 26.01
C PRO A 478 18.64 11.63 25.78
N ILE A 479 19.02 10.57 25.06
CA ILE A 479 20.38 10.33 24.58
C ILE A 479 20.39 10.61 23.08
N ILE A 480 21.10 11.67 22.70
CA ILE A 480 21.16 12.11 21.31
C ILE A 480 22.21 11.31 20.58
N GLY A 481 21.74 10.39 19.74
CA GLY A 481 22.60 9.46 19.03
C GLY A 481 21.86 8.71 17.94
N GLU A 482 22.61 7.86 17.24
CA GLU A 482 22.11 7.08 16.13
C GLU A 482 22.61 5.63 16.19
N LEU A 483 21.66 4.70 16.14
CA LEU A 483 21.93 3.27 16.30
C LEU A 483 22.78 2.68 15.16
N SER A 484 22.75 3.28 13.97
CA SER A 484 23.51 2.79 12.81
C SER A 484 24.99 3.18 12.83
N GLN A 485 25.42 3.98 13.81
CA GLN A 485 26.76 4.54 13.90
C GLN A 485 27.55 3.90 15.07
N PRO A 486 28.89 3.77 14.95
CA PRO A 486 29.74 3.34 16.06
C PRO A 486 29.52 4.20 17.31
N LEU A 487 29.62 3.59 18.50
CA LEU A 487 29.38 4.25 19.79
C LEU A 487 28.04 5.00 19.85
N LEU A 488 27.04 4.57 19.07
CA LEU A 488 25.73 5.23 18.93
C LEU A 488 25.82 6.70 18.48
N ALA A 489 26.88 7.07 17.74
CA ALA A 489 27.24 8.46 17.40
C ALA A 489 27.57 9.36 18.61
N LEU A 490 27.85 8.78 19.77
CA LEU A 490 28.38 9.48 20.93
C LEU A 490 29.92 9.60 20.83
N SER A 491 30.49 10.55 21.58
CA SER A 491 31.94 10.52 21.83
C SER A 491 32.29 9.44 22.85
N GLU A 492 33.56 9.04 22.89
CA GLU A 492 34.01 7.92 23.73
C GLU A 492 33.66 8.08 25.21
N GLN A 493 33.88 9.24 25.81
CA GLN A 493 33.63 9.45 27.24
C GLN A 493 32.14 9.33 27.60
N PRO A 494 31.19 10.03 26.94
CA PRO A 494 29.75 9.83 27.18
C PRO A 494 29.26 8.40 26.94
N PHE A 495 29.83 7.69 25.97
CA PHE A 495 29.49 6.29 25.72
C PHE A 495 29.93 5.40 26.90
N GLN A 496 31.16 5.57 27.40
CA GLN A 496 31.67 4.83 28.56
C GLN A 496 30.87 5.16 29.84
N ASP A 497 30.57 6.43 30.07
CA ASP A 497 29.77 6.85 31.23
C ASP A 497 28.38 6.21 31.19
N LEU A 498 27.76 6.15 30.01
CA LEU A 498 26.49 5.48 29.80
C LEU A 498 26.60 3.97 30.07
N ALA A 499 27.62 3.30 29.52
CA ALA A 499 27.83 1.87 29.72
C ALA A 499 27.99 1.49 31.20
N HIS A 500 28.64 2.34 32.00
CA HIS A 500 28.78 2.13 33.45
C HIS A 500 27.51 2.40 34.26
N GLN A 501 26.53 3.11 33.68
CA GLN A 501 25.35 3.58 34.39
C GLN A 501 24.10 2.72 34.16
N ILE A 502 24.01 1.99 33.04
CA ILE A 502 22.82 1.25 32.63
C ILE A 502 22.77 -0.14 33.28
N ASP A 503 21.64 -0.46 33.93
CA ASP A 503 21.42 -1.77 34.55
C ASP A 503 20.76 -2.76 33.58
N VAL A 504 19.88 -2.27 32.70
CA VAL A 504 19.06 -3.10 31.79
C VAL A 504 18.88 -2.38 30.46
N ILE A 505 18.97 -3.13 29.36
CA ILE A 505 18.75 -2.63 28.00
C ILE A 505 17.47 -3.25 27.44
N TYR A 506 16.55 -2.40 26.98
CA TYR A 506 15.45 -2.76 26.10
C TYR A 506 15.75 -2.27 24.69
N HIS A 507 16.08 -3.19 23.79
CA HIS A 507 16.46 -2.87 22.43
C HIS A 507 15.33 -3.16 21.44
N ASN A 508 14.64 -2.11 20.99
CA ASN A 508 13.55 -2.20 19.99
C ASN A 508 13.77 -1.28 18.77
N GLY A 509 14.90 -0.55 18.73
CA GLY A 509 15.31 0.21 17.57
C GLY A 509 15.67 -0.71 16.42
N ALA A 510 14.98 -0.57 15.28
CA ALA A 510 15.28 -1.32 14.08
C ALA A 510 14.98 -0.48 12.84
N LEU A 511 15.72 -0.73 11.77
CA LEU A 511 15.39 -0.29 10.43
C LEU A 511 14.68 -1.44 9.71
N VAL A 512 13.38 -1.31 9.47
CA VAL A 512 12.58 -2.32 8.77
C VAL A 512 12.25 -1.77 7.39
N ASN A 513 12.91 -2.31 6.37
CA ASN A 513 12.63 -2.00 4.99
C ASN A 513 12.83 -3.26 4.14
N PHE A 514 11.74 -3.79 3.58
CA PHE A 514 11.74 -5.02 2.77
C PHE A 514 12.48 -4.85 1.42
N VAL A 515 12.85 -3.62 1.10
CA VAL A 515 13.49 -3.20 -0.15
C VAL A 515 14.94 -2.73 0.08
N TYR A 516 15.47 -2.73 1.31
CA TYR A 516 16.90 -2.43 1.50
C TYR A 516 17.75 -3.70 1.42
N PRO A 517 19.00 -3.63 0.90
CA PRO A 517 19.92 -4.75 0.97
C PRO A 517 20.34 -4.99 2.42
N TYR A 518 20.72 -6.23 2.75
CA TYR A 518 21.16 -6.58 4.10
C TYR A 518 22.26 -5.64 4.61
N GLN A 519 23.19 -5.24 3.75
CA GLN A 519 24.28 -4.32 4.10
C GLN A 519 23.77 -2.97 4.67
N THR A 520 22.67 -2.43 4.13
CA THR A 520 22.05 -1.19 4.63
C THR A 520 21.33 -1.42 5.96
N LEU A 521 20.68 -2.58 6.10
CA LEU A 521 19.98 -2.95 7.34
C LEU A 521 20.95 -3.33 8.46
N LYS A 522 22.12 -3.89 8.10
CA LYS A 522 23.12 -4.45 9.00
C LYS A 522 23.62 -3.41 10.00
N ALA A 523 23.87 -2.18 9.55
CA ALA A 523 24.34 -1.11 10.42
C ALA A 523 23.40 -0.88 11.62
N THR A 524 22.09 -0.80 11.39
CA THR A 524 21.11 -0.56 12.47
C THR A 524 20.78 -1.83 13.23
N ASN A 525 20.53 -2.94 12.52
CA ASN A 525 19.90 -4.12 13.10
C ASN A 525 20.90 -5.13 13.68
N VAL A 526 22.17 -5.07 13.28
CA VAL A 526 23.21 -6.03 13.69
C VAL A 526 24.34 -5.29 14.41
N LEU A 527 25.03 -4.38 13.73
CA LEU A 527 26.15 -3.65 14.32
C LEU A 527 25.68 -2.74 15.46
N GLY A 528 24.54 -2.05 15.29
CA GLY A 528 23.92 -1.28 16.37
C GLY A 528 23.60 -2.13 17.60
N THR A 529 23.14 -3.36 17.41
CA THR A 529 22.91 -4.30 18.53
C THR A 529 24.23 -4.70 19.21
N GLN A 530 25.30 -4.88 18.44
CA GLN A 530 26.64 -5.16 19.01
C GLN A 530 27.16 -3.98 19.83
N GLU A 531 27.04 -2.75 19.31
CA GLU A 531 27.41 -1.53 20.05
C GLU A 531 26.57 -1.35 21.32
N MET A 532 25.31 -1.78 21.30
CA MET A 532 24.44 -1.73 22.48
C MET A 532 24.84 -2.71 23.58
N LEU A 533 25.41 -3.86 23.22
CA LEU A 533 25.81 -4.91 24.17
C LEU A 533 27.24 -4.76 24.69
N ARG A 534 28.04 -3.90 24.05
CA ARG A 534 29.40 -3.54 24.44
C ARG A 534 29.40 -2.56 25.60
#